data_AF-A0A1G5BPN9-F1
#
_entry.id   AF-A0A1G5BPN9-F1
#
_cell.length_a   1.000
_cell.length_b   1.000
_cell.length_c   1.000
_cell.angle_alpha   90.00
_cell.angle_beta   90.00
_cell.angle_gamma   90.00
#
_symmetry.space_group_name_H-M   'P 1'
#
loop_
_entity.id
_entity.type
_entity.pdbx_description
1 polymer ?
#
loop_
_entity_poly.entity_id
_entity_poly.type
_entity_poly.pdbx_seq_one_letter_code
_entity_poly.pdbx_strand_id
1 'polypeptide(L)' 'MSDTFYKLVANLNAIGAIANDLPNIGKRSQLKTKAEQIFVLLESAQQHAIALNNEALGKDAISPGVRFARPKDARK' A
#
# COMPACT_ATOMS: atom_id res chain seq x y z
N MET A 1 7.61 5.23 19.70
CA MET A 1 6.92 4.91 18.42
C MET A 1 7.45 3.58 17.92
N SER A 2 6.59 2.67 17.45
CA SER A 2 7.03 1.35 16.95
C SER A 2 7.61 1.47 15.53
N ASP A 3 8.52 0.56 15.18
CA ASP A 3 9.11 0.46 13.83
C ASP A 3 8.03 0.26 12.74
N THR A 4 6.95 -0.46 13.08
CA THR A 4 5.76 -0.66 12.24
C THR A 4 5.09 0.67 11.86
N PHE A 5 4.99 1.60 12.82
CA PHE A 5 4.42 2.93 12.57
C PHE A 5 5.27 3.74 11.59
N TYR A 6 6.60 3.74 11.75
CA TYR A 6 7.50 4.46 10.85
C TYR A 6 7.45 3.91 9.41
N LYS A 7 7.37 2.58 9.26
CA LYS A 7 7.23 1.94 7.94
C LYS A 7 5.89 2.26 7.27
N LEU A 8 4.80 2.30 8.03
CA LEU A 8 3.50 2.76 7.52
C LEU A 8 3.57 4.20 7.00
N VAL A 9 4.09 5.13 7.81
CA VAL A 9 4.21 6.54 7.42
C VAL A 9 5.12 6.71 6.20
N ALA A 10 6.23 5.99 6.13
CA ALA A 10 7.13 6.02 4.98
C ALA A 10 6.42 5.59 3.68
N ASN A 11 5.64 4.51 3.72
CA ASN A 11 4.87 4.05 2.55
C ASN A 11 3.80 5.07 2.12
N LEU A 12 3.07 5.65 3.08
CA LEU A 12 2.05 6.67 2.78
C LEU A 12 2.67 7.93 2.15
N ASN A 13 3.82 8.38 2.67
CA ASN A 13 4.56 9.50 2.10
C ASN A 13 5.05 9.19 0.67
N ALA A 14 5.56 7.98 0.43
CA ALA A 14 5.98 7.55 -0.91
C ALA A 14 4.80 7.51 -1.90
N ILE A 15 3.62 7.03 -1.47
CA ILE A 15 2.40 7.08 -2.28
C ILE A 15 2.03 8.53 -2.62
N GLY A 16 2.05 9.42 -1.63
CA GLY A 16 1.78 10.85 -1.83
C GLY A 16 2.74 11.50 -2.83
N ALA A 17 4.04 11.18 -2.73
CA ALA A 17 5.04 11.66 -3.68
C ALA A 17 4.76 11.17 -5.12
N ILE A 18 4.45 9.87 -5.29
CA ILE A 18 4.12 9.35 -6.62
C ILE A 18 2.84 9.98 -7.16
N ALA A 19 1.80 10.14 -6.33
CA ALA A 19 0.53 10.73 -6.74
C ALA A 19 0.70 12.18 -7.21
N ASN A 20 1.53 12.96 -6.51
CA ASN A 20 1.87 14.33 -6.90
C ASN A 20 2.66 14.38 -8.22
N ASP A 21 3.44 13.35 -8.54
CA ASP A 21 4.17 13.24 -9.80
C ASP A 21 3.27 12.85 -10.99
N LEU A 22 2.15 12.15 -10.77
CA LEU A 22 1.31 11.59 -11.85
C LEU A 22 0.90 12.60 -12.93
N PRO A 23 0.47 13.85 -12.61
CA PRO A 23 0.10 14.84 -13.63
C PRO A 23 1.24 15.22 -14.59
N ASN A 24 2.49 15.05 -14.15
CA ASN A 24 3.67 15.42 -14.93
C ASN A 24 4.18 14.28 -15.86
N ILE A 25 3.53 13.11 -15.83
CA ILE A 25 3.97 11.94 -16.58
C ILE A 25 3.30 11.89 -17.95
N GLY A 26 4.05 12.26 -18.99
CA GLY A 26 3.55 12.24 -20.37
C GLY A 26 3.49 10.85 -21.02
N LYS A 27 4.21 9.84 -20.49
CA LYS A 27 4.30 8.50 -21.11
C LYS A 27 3.41 7.49 -20.41
N ARG A 28 2.55 6.81 -21.18
CA ARG A 28 1.67 5.73 -20.68
C ARG A 28 2.43 4.58 -20.00
N SER A 29 3.61 4.21 -20.49
CA SER A 29 4.44 3.17 -19.87
C SER A 29 4.89 3.57 -18.46
N GLN A 30 5.26 4.85 -18.26
CA GLN A 30 5.64 5.37 -16.95
C GLN A 30 4.43 5.45 -16.01
N LEU A 31 3.25 5.83 -16.50
CA LEU A 31 2.01 5.79 -15.71
C LEU A 31 1.71 4.37 -15.21
N LYS A 32 1.87 3.36 -16.06
CA LYS A 32 1.70 1.95 -15.67
C LYS A 32 2.68 1.56 -14.56
N THR A 33 3.96 1.89 -14.72
CA THR A 33 4.98 1.63 -13.69
C THR A 33 4.67 2.34 -12.37
N LYS A 34 4.24 3.61 -12.41
CA LYS A 34 3.85 4.33 -11.19
C LYS A 34 2.62 3.73 -10.52
N ALA A 35 1.64 3.27 -11.30
CA ALA A 35 0.47 2.58 -10.76
C ALA A 35 0.86 1.25 -10.07
N GLU A 36 1.77 0.47 -10.66
CA GLU A 36 2.32 -0.75 -10.05
C GLU A 36 3.09 -0.43 -8.76
N GLN A 37 3.88 0.65 -8.74
CA GLN A 37 4.59 1.11 -7.54
C GLN A 37 3.62 1.52 -6.42
N ILE A 38 2.59 2.30 -6.75
CA ILE A 38 1.53 2.68 -5.80
C ILE A 38 0.87 1.44 -5.22
N PHE A 39 0.54 0.45 -6.06
CA PHE A 39 -0.11 -0.78 -5.62
C PHE A 39 0.72 -1.54 -4.59
N VAL A 40 2.01 -1.75 -4.86
CA VAL A 40 2.93 -2.44 -3.93
C VAL A 40 3.07 -1.68 -2.61
N LEU A 41 3.20 -0.35 -2.67
CA LEU A 41 3.29 0.49 -1.46
C LEU A 41 1.99 0.44 -0.64
N LEU A 42 0.84 0.37 -1.30
CA LEU A 42 -0.47 0.23 -0.64
C LEU A 42 -0.62 -1.11 0.06
N GLU A 43 -0.23 -2.22 -0.58
CA GLU A 43 -0.24 -3.54 0.06
C GLU A 43 0.67 -3.56 1.29
N SER A 44 1.88 -2.98 1.18
CA SER A 44 2.81 -2.89 2.30
C SER A 44 2.29 -1.99 3.42
N ALA A 45 1.72 -0.82 3.10
CA ALA A 45 1.08 0.07 4.08
C ALA A 45 -0.06 -0.64 4.81
N GLN A 46 -0.90 -1.40 4.10
CA GLN A 46 -1.98 -2.16 4.74
C GLN A 46 -1.44 -3.21 5.71
N GLN A 47 -0.41 -3.97 5.34
CA GLN A 47 0.21 -4.95 6.22
C GLN A 47 0.74 -4.30 7.51
N HIS A 48 1.38 -3.14 7.39
CA HIS A 48 1.86 -2.38 8.55
C HIS A 48 0.71 -1.81 9.39
N ALA A 49 -0.38 -1.33 8.78
CA ALA A 49 -1.55 -0.87 9.51
C ALA A 49 -2.24 -2.01 10.29
N ILE A 50 -2.36 -3.20 9.68
CA ILE A 50 -2.87 -4.40 10.37
C ILE A 50 -1.95 -4.80 11.51
N ALA A 51 -0.63 -4.82 11.28
CA ALA A 51 0.34 -5.12 12.32
C ALA A 51 0.26 -4.13 13.49
N LEU A 52 0.15 -2.83 13.21
CA LEU A 52 -0.01 -1.78 14.23
C LEU A 52 -1.32 -1.95 15.01
N ASN A 53 -2.41 -2.30 14.32
CA ASN A 53 -3.69 -2.57 14.96
C ASN A 53 -3.62 -3.82 15.88
N ASN A 54 -2.93 -4.87 15.45
CA ASN A 54 -2.71 -6.07 16.26
C ASN A 54 -1.77 -5.80 17.45
N GLU A 55 -0.77 -4.92 17.29
CA GLU A 55 0.06 -4.43 18.41
C GLU A 55 -0.80 -3.67 19.43
N ALA A 56 -1.74 -2.83 18.97
CA ALA A 56 -2.60 -2.01 19.82
C ALA A 56 -3.72 -2.79 20.53
N LEU A 57 -4.28 -3.82 19.88
CA LEU A 57 -5.39 -4.63 20.40
C LEU A 57 -4.93 -5.85 21.22
N GLY A 58 -3.63 -6.14 21.27
CA GLY A 58 -3.09 -7.33 21.96
C GLY A 58 -3.39 -8.65 21.22
N LYS A 59 -3.00 -9.79 21.83
CA LYS A 59 -2.98 -11.14 21.19
C LYS A 59 -4.36 -11.68 20.73
N ASP A 60 -5.46 -11.00 21.04
CA ASP A 60 -6.83 -11.47 20.76
C ASP A 60 -7.50 -10.76 19.56
N ALA A 61 -6.75 -9.93 18.83
CA ALA A 61 -7.27 -9.19 17.68
C ALA A 61 -7.45 -10.07 16.44
N ILE A 62 -8.70 -10.25 16.02
CA ILE A 62 -9.08 -10.88 14.75
C ILE A 62 -8.48 -10.05 13.60
N SER A 63 -7.45 -10.58 12.95
CA SER A 63 -6.79 -9.94 11.81
C SER A 63 -7.82 -9.64 10.70
N PRO A 64 -8.02 -8.39 10.27
CA PRO A 64 -8.95 -8.07 9.19
C PRO A 64 -8.36 -8.64 7.90
N GLY A 65 -8.81 -9.83 7.52
CA GLY A 65 -8.41 -10.48 6.28
C GLY A 65 -8.92 -9.71 5.07
N VAL A 66 -8.21 -8.66 4.66
CA VAL A 66 -8.46 -8.01 3.37
C VAL A 66 -7.62 -8.74 2.32
N ARG A 67 -8.20 -9.79 1.75
CA ARG A 67 -7.74 -10.32 0.47
C ARG A 67 -8.09 -9.27 -0.58
N PHE A 68 -7.14 -8.45 -0.99
CA PHE A 68 -7.28 -7.77 -2.27
C PHE A 68 -7.46 -8.85 -3.33
N ALA A 69 -8.60 -8.80 -4.03
CA ALA A 69 -8.81 -9.63 -5.20
C ALA A 69 -7.68 -9.27 -6.19
N ARG A 70 -6.69 -10.16 -6.33
CA ARG A 70 -5.79 -10.07 -7.48
C ARG A 70 -6.67 -10.13 -8.71
N PRO A 71 -6.62 -9.16 -9.63
CA PRO A 71 -7.31 -9.30 -10.91
C PRO A 71 -6.62 -10.44 -11.66
N LYS A 72 -7.12 -11.67 -11.49
CA LYS A 72 -6.60 -12.84 -12.22
C LYS A 72 -7.30 -13.05 -13.57
N ASP A 73 -8.36 -12.30 -13.87
CA ASP A 73 -9.20 -12.58 -15.04
C ASP A 73 -9.45 -11.36 -15.95
N ALA A 74 -8.44 -10.53 -16.22
CA ALA A 74 -8.48 -9.53 -17.30
C ALA A 74 -7.91 -10.06 -18.63
N ARG A 75 -7.99 -11.37 -18.87
CA ARG A 75 -7.75 -11.99 -20.18
C ARG A 75 -8.90 -12.94 -20.51
N LYS A 76 -9.87 -12.43 -21.28
CA LYS A 76 -10.42 -13.07 -22.48
C LYS A 76 -11.27 -12.08 -23.23
#